data_AF-A0AAU6Z929-F1
#
_entry.id   AF-A0AAU6Z929-F1
#
_cell.length_a   1.000
_cell.length_b   1.000
_cell.length_c   1.000
_cell.angle_alpha   90.00
_cell.angle_beta   90.00
_cell.angle_gamma   90.00
#
_symmetry.space_group_name_H-M   'P 1'
#
loop_
_entity.id
_entity.type
_entity.pdbx_description
1 polymer ?
#
loop_
_entity_poly.entity_id
_entity_poly.type
_entity_poly.pdbx_seq_one_letter_code
_entity_poly.pdbx_strand_id
1 'polypeptide(L)'
;MDPSRANIQSDSCAALRLLRTVGACRQPAACTTNQIKLARRILEESGHIPVQFRWVKGHQGNEMNEAADRLAVLARHNREFGVTNEVGKRMFRDLRDQLVAA
;
A
#
# COMPACT_ATOMS: atom_id res chain seq x y z
N MET A 1 -25.49 -11.02 -1.32
CA MET A 1 -24.05 -10.78 -1.12
C MET A 1 -23.88 -9.28 -0.98
N ASP A 2 -23.48 -8.83 0.21
CA ASP A 2 -23.11 -7.44 0.47
C ASP A 2 -21.95 -7.09 -0.47
N PRO A 3 -21.98 -6.01 -1.27
CA PRO A 3 -20.84 -5.63 -2.12
C PRO A 3 -19.61 -5.59 -1.23
N SER A 4 -18.70 -6.55 -1.44
CA SER A 4 -17.63 -6.89 -0.51
C SER A 4 -16.80 -5.65 -0.21
N ARG A 5 -17.04 -5.04 0.96
CA ARG A 5 -16.31 -3.87 1.41
C ARG A 5 -14.83 -4.24 1.54
N ALA A 6 -13.98 -3.59 0.75
CA ALA A 6 -12.54 -3.80 0.85
C ALA A 6 -12.00 -3.04 2.06
N ASN A 7 -11.35 -3.75 2.97
CA ASN A 7 -10.67 -3.13 4.13
C ASN A 7 -9.18 -3.02 3.79
N ILE A 8 -8.69 -1.79 3.63
CA ILE A 8 -7.28 -1.51 3.34
C ILE A 8 -6.59 -1.06 4.63
N GLN A 9 -5.56 -1.80 5.03
CA GLN A 9 -4.76 -1.50 6.23
C GLN A 9 -3.41 -0.90 5.82
N SER A 10 -2.93 0.08 6.58
CA SER A 10 -1.59 0.63 6.42
C SER A 10 -1.10 1.21 7.75
N ASP A 11 0.19 1.08 8.02
CA ASP A 11 0.88 1.71 9.14
C ASP A 11 1.30 3.16 8.89
N SER A 12 1.24 3.60 7.63
CA SER A 12 1.56 4.97 7.24
C SER A 12 0.42 5.93 7.61
N CYS A 13 0.48 6.45 8.83
CA CYS A 13 -0.45 7.49 9.32
C CYS A 13 -0.46 8.72 8.38
N ALA A 14 0.69 9.08 7.81
CA ALA A 14 0.81 10.16 6.84
C ALA A 14 0.01 9.89 5.55
N ALA A 15 0.13 8.69 4.97
CA ALA A 15 -0.62 8.30 3.77
C ALA A 15 -2.13 8.29 4.03
N LEU A 16 -2.57 7.74 5.16
CA LEU A 16 -3.98 7.70 5.52
C LEU A 16 -4.57 9.10 5.78
N ARG A 17 -3.79 9.99 6.41
CA ARG A 17 -4.19 11.39 6.60
C ARG A 17 -4.33 12.12 5.26
N LEU A 18 -3.42 11.87 4.31
CA LEU A 18 -3.49 12.44 2.97
C LEU A 18 -4.74 11.97 2.24
N LEU A 19 -5.01 10.66 2.22
CA LEU A 19 -6.21 10.10 1.58
C LEU A 19 -7.50 10.68 2.18
N ARG A 20 -7.59 10.81 3.50
CA ARG A 20 -8.73 11.44 4.17
C ARG A 20 -8.90 12.91 3.79
N THR A 21 -7.80 13.65 3.74
CA THR A 21 -7.82 15.08 3.38
C THR A 21 -8.29 15.28 1.94
N VAL A 22 -7.70 14.53 1.00
CA VAL A 22 -8.06 14.62 -0.42
C VAL A 22 -9.50 14.12 -0.66
N GLY A 23 -9.90 13.02 -0.01
CA GLY A 23 -11.26 12.48 -0.11
C GLY A 23 -12.34 13.41 0.46
N ALA A 24 -11.97 14.26 1.43
CA ALA A 24 -12.84 15.33 1.93
C ALA A 24 -12.82 16.59 1.03
N CYS A 25 -12.26 16.51 -0.18
CA CYS A 25 -12.04 17.63 -1.10
C CYS A 25 -11.25 18.80 -0.48
N ARG A 26 -10.39 18.53 0.51
CA ARG A 26 -9.53 19.52 1.15
C ARG A 26 -8.13 19.50 0.56
N GLN A 27 -7.46 20.64 0.60
CA GLN A 27 -6.08 20.75 0.14
C GLN A 27 -5.14 20.33 1.28
N PRO A 28 -4.30 19.28 1.08
CA PRO A 28 -3.37 18.84 2.12
C PRO A 28 -2.20 19.82 2.23
N ALA A 29 -1.92 20.25 3.47
CA ALA A 29 -0.71 21.01 3.78
C ALA A 29 0.52 20.08 3.76
N ALA A 30 1.67 20.61 3.34
CA ALA A 30 2.97 19.93 3.36
C ALA A 30 3.08 18.63 2.52
N CYS A 31 2.27 18.48 1.47
CA CYS A 31 2.36 17.36 0.53
C CYS A 31 2.85 17.82 -0.85
N THR A 32 3.67 17.00 -1.49
CA THR A 32 4.13 17.26 -2.86
C THR A 32 3.00 17.06 -3.87
N THR A 33 3.09 17.71 -5.03
CA THR A 33 2.15 17.53 -6.14
C THR A 33 1.99 16.06 -6.54
N ASN A 34 3.08 15.28 -6.51
CA ASN A 34 3.06 13.86 -6.85
C ASN A 34 2.28 13.03 -5.82
N GLN A 35 2.45 13.30 -4.53
CA GLN A 35 1.68 12.64 -3.47
C GLN A 35 0.19 12.92 -3.61
N ILE A 36 -0.19 14.17 -3.91
CA ILE A 36 -1.59 14.55 -4.13
C ILE A 36 -2.17 13.84 -5.35
N LYS A 37 -1.45 13.80 -6.48
CA LYS A 37 -1.86 13.08 -7.68
C LYS A 37 -2.07 11.59 -7.42
N LEU A 38 -1.15 10.95 -6.69
CA LEU A 38 -1.28 9.54 -6.31
C LEU A 38 -2.48 9.29 -5.40
N ALA A 39 -2.71 10.14 -4.40
CA ALA A 39 -3.85 10.03 -3.51
C ALA A 39 -5.19 10.16 -4.25
N ARG A 40 -5.30 11.10 -5.20
CA ARG A 40 -6.49 11.23 -6.06
C ARG A 40 -6.73 9.98 -6.88
N ARG A 41 -5.68 9.47 -7.54
CA ARG A 41 -5.77 8.24 -8.32
C ARG A 41 -6.24 7.05 -7.46
N ILE A 42 -5.70 6.89 -6.26
CA ILE A 42 -6.15 5.83 -5.34
C ILE A 42 -7.64 5.98 -5.01
N LEU A 43 -8.09 7.20 -4.74
CA LEU A 43 -9.49 7.47 -4.41
C LEU A 43 -10.42 7.21 -5.61
N GLU A 44 -10.02 7.63 -6.81
CA GLU A 44 -10.74 7.38 -8.07
C GLU A 44 -10.91 5.88 -8.33
N GLU A 45 -9.82 5.11 -8.29
CA GLU A 45 -9.84 3.65 -8.47
C GLU A 45 -10.64 2.95 -7.35
N SER A 46 -10.59 3.48 -6.13
CA SER A 46 -11.37 2.95 -5.01
C SER A 46 -12.86 3.28 -5.10
N GLY A 47 -13.27 4.28 -5.89
CA GLY A 47 -14.66 4.74 -5.98
C GLY A 47 -15.63 3.69 -6.56
N HIS A 48 -15.11 2.64 -7.19
CA HIS A 48 -15.89 1.55 -7.75
C HIS A 48 -16.36 0.51 -6.71
N ILE A 49 -15.78 0.54 -5.50
CA ILE A 49 -16.11 -0.39 -4.42
C ILE A 49 -16.13 0.31 -3.05
N PRO A 50 -16.93 -0.15 -2.08
CA PRO A 50 -16.87 0.41 -0.74
C PRO A 50 -15.50 0.10 -0.10
N VAL A 51 -14.64 1.10 0.09
CA VAL A 51 -13.30 0.94 0.68
C VAL A 51 -13.24 1.59 2.06
N GLN A 52 -12.75 0.84 3.05
CA GLN A 52 -12.44 1.36 4.38
C GLN A 52 -10.93 1.34 4.63
N PHE A 53 -10.34 2.51 4.79
CA PHE A 53 -8.94 2.66 5.18
C PHE A 53 -8.77 2.64 6.70
N ARG A 54 -7.92 1.74 7.21
CA ARG A 54 -7.63 1.58 8.65
C ARG A 54 -6.14 1.74 8.93
N TRP A 55 -5.83 2.55 9.95
CA TRP A 55 -4.48 2.61 10.48
C TRP A 55 -4.21 1.39 11.36
N VAL A 56 -3.07 0.75 11.15
CA VAL A 56 -2.55 -0.31 12.01
C VAL A 56 -1.19 0.12 12.55
N LYS A 57 -0.81 -0.35 13.73
CA LYS A 57 0.53 -0.08 14.24
C LYS A 57 1.52 -0.99 13.51
N GLY A 58 2.59 -0.44 12.95
CA GLY A 58 3.66 -1.22 12.32
C GLY A 58 4.31 -2.18 13.33
N HIS A 59 4.66 -3.38 12.88
CA HIS A 59 5.33 -4.43 13.67
C HIS A 59 4.63 -4.83 14.99
N GLN A 60 3.30 -4.89 14.98
CA GLN A 60 2.52 -5.37 16.13
C GLN A 60 1.92 -6.77 15.91
N GLY A 61 2.59 -7.63 15.13
CA GLY A 61 2.12 -8.99 14.84
C GLY A 61 1.01 -9.07 13.79
N ASN A 62 0.85 -8.04 12.94
CA ASN A 62 0.03 -8.17 11.74
C ASN A 62 0.90 -8.75 10.62
N GLU A 63 0.82 -10.07 10.45
CA GLU A 63 1.59 -10.82 9.46
C GLU A 63 1.46 -10.26 8.04
N MET A 64 0.25 -9.79 7.66
CA MET A 64 0.03 -9.19 6.34
C MET A 64 0.71 -7.82 6.17
N ASN A 65 0.80 -7.02 7.23
CA ASN A 65 1.52 -5.74 7.18
C ASN A 65 3.04 -5.99 7.15
N GLU A 66 3.53 -6.97 7.89
CA GLU A 66 4.94 -7.38 7.85
C GLU A 66 5.32 -7.99 6.50
N ALA A 67 4.44 -8.78 5.90
CA ALA A 67 4.56 -9.26 4.53
C ALA A 67 4.66 -8.10 3.53
N ALA A 68 3.79 -7.09 3.66
CA ALA A 68 3.82 -5.90 2.80
C ALA A 68 5.14 -5.12 2.94
N ASP A 69 5.66 -4.98 4.17
CA ASP A 69 6.96 -4.34 4.42
C ASP A 69 8.12 -5.12 3.77
N ARG A 70 8.17 -6.44 3.95
CA ARG A 70 9.19 -7.29 3.31
C ARG A 70 9.15 -7.19 1.78
N LEU A 71 7.96 -7.16 1.19
CA LEU A 71 7.79 -6.97 -0.25
C LEU A 71 8.26 -5.58 -0.71
N ALA A 72 7.99 -4.53 0.09
CA ALA A 72 8.46 -3.17 -0.21
C ALA A 72 9.99 -3.06 -0.14
N VAL A 73 10.63 -3.70 0.85
CA VAL A 73 12.09 -3.76 0.97
C VAL A 73 12.71 -4.51 -0.21
N LEU A 74 12.16 -5.66 -0.59
CA LEU A 74 12.62 -6.43 -1.74
C LEU A 74 12.52 -5.61 -3.03
N ALA A 75 11.40 -4.90 -3.24
CA ALA A 75 11.22 -4.04 -4.40
C ALA A 75 12.26 -2.90 -4.45
N ARG A 76 12.57 -2.29 -3.30
CA ARG A 76 13.61 -1.27 -3.20
C ARG A 76 14.99 -1.83 -3.53
N HIS A 77 15.38 -2.96 -2.93
CA HIS A 77 16.68 -3.58 -3.18
C HIS A 77 16.82 -4.01 -4.64
N ASN A 78 15.80 -4.60 -5.25
CA ASN A 78 15.84 -4.98 -6.67
C ASN A 78 16.14 -3.77 -7.56
N ARG A 79 15.57 -2.60 -7.23
CA ARG A 79 15.86 -1.35 -7.94
C ARG A 79 17.28 -0.84 -7.68
N GLU A 80 17.75 -0.89 -6.44
CA GLU A 80 19.09 -0.41 -6.05
C GLU A 80 20.21 -1.25 -6.66
N PHE A 81 20.04 -2.57 -6.71
CA PHE A 81 21.04 -3.51 -7.25
C PHE A 81 20.88 -3.77 -8.75
N GLY A 82 19.97 -3.06 -9.44
CA GLY A 82 19.77 -3.21 -10.88
C GLY A 82 19.29 -4.61 -11.29
N VAL A 83 18.57 -5.29 -10.41
CA VAL A 83 18.02 -6.63 -10.68
C VAL A 83 17.05 -6.52 -11.86
N THR A 84 17.20 -7.42 -12.83
CA THR A 84 16.32 -7.42 -14.01
C THR A 84 14.87 -7.67 -13.59
N ASN A 85 13.93 -7.12 -14.36
CA ASN A 85 12.49 -7.28 -14.08
C ASN A 85 12.06 -8.74 -13.97
N GLU A 86 12.69 -9.65 -14.73
CA GLU A 86 12.39 -11.08 -14.72
C GLU A 86 12.80 -11.73 -13.40
N VAL A 87 14.03 -11.45 -12.95
CA VAL A 87 14.56 -11.96 -11.68
C VAL A 87 13.79 -11.36 -10.51
N GLY A 88 13.52 -10.05 -10.56
CA GLY A 88 12.72 -9.37 -9.53
C GLY A 88 11.31 -9.93 -9.41
N LYS A 89 10.63 -10.21 -10.53
CA LYS A 89 9.30 -10.87 -10.54
C LYS A 89 9.36 -12.29 -9.98
N ARG A 90 10.43 -13.04 -10.23
CA ARG A 90 10.63 -14.37 -9.66
C ARG A 90 10.81 -14.28 -8.14
N MET A 91 11.73 -13.44 -7.66
CA MET A 91 11.95 -13.22 -6.23
C MET A 91 10.68 -12.76 -5.51
N PHE A 92 9.87 -11.91 -6.14
CA PHE A 92 8.59 -11.47 -5.59
C PHE A 92 7.60 -12.63 -5.44
N ARG A 93 7.50 -13.52 -6.43
CA ARG A 93 6.66 -14.73 -6.32
C ARG A 93 7.15 -15.67 -5.24
N ASP A 94 8.45 -15.92 -5.18
CA ASP A 94 9.05 -16.82 -4.18
C ASP A 94 8.79 -16.30 -2.75
N LEU A 95 8.96 -14.99 -2.52
CA LEU A 95 8.65 -14.37 -1.23
C LEU A 95 7.16 -14.42 -0.91
N ARG A 96 6.28 -14.14 -1.89
CA ARG A 96 4.82 -14.26 -1.71
C ARG A 96 4.44 -15.68 -1.31
N ASP A 97 4.98 -16.69 -1.98
CA ASP A 97 4.63 -18.09 -1.72
C ASP A 97 5.10 -18.53 -0.32
N GLN A 98 6.25 -18.02 0.15
CA GLN A 98 6.70 -18.20 1.54
C GLN A 98 5.75 -17.54 2.56
N LEU A 99 5.22 -16.36 2.24
CA LEU A 99 4.33 -15.61 3.13
C LEU A 99 2.91 -16.18 3.19
N VAL A 100 2.47 -16.92 2.15
CA VAL A 100 1.17 -17.59 2.11
C VAL A 100 1.22 -18.99 2.74
N ALA A 101 2.40 -19.62 2.77
CA ALA A 101 2.61 -20.95 3.35
C ALA A 101 2.96 -20.94 4.85
N ALA A 102 3.20 -19.77 5.43
CA ALA A 102 3.48 -19.55 6.86
C ALA A 102 2.18 -19.29 7.62
#